data_AF-A0A967STC8-F1
#
_entry.id   AF-A0A967STC8-F1
#
_cell.length_a   1.000
_cell.length_b   1.000
_cell.length_c   1.000
_cell.angle_alpha   90.00
_cell.angle_beta   90.00
_cell.angle_gamma   90.00
#
_symmetry.space_group_name_H-M   'P 1'
#
loop_
_entity.id
_entity.type
_entity.pdbx_description
1 polymer ?
#
loop_
_entity_poly.entity_id
_entity_poly.type
_entity_poly.pdbx_seq_one_letter_code
_entity_poly.pdbx_strand_id
1 'polypeptide(L)'
;RAWGEGPTVVLLHGGSGSWTHWIRVVPGLARGRRVLAADLPGLGDSAMPAPGYTAPSLASAVAQGIEALAPGPGPIRVVGFSFGG
;
A
#
# COMPACT_ATOMS: atom_id res chain seq x y z
N ARG A 1 -3.27 -0.96 6.56
CA ARG A 1 -4.24 -1.95 7.11
C ARG A 1 -3.95 -3.33 6.51
N ALA A 2 -4.31 -4.43 7.18
CA ALA A 2 -3.99 -5.80 6.73
C ALA A 2 -5.16 -6.77 6.96
N TRP A 3 -5.37 -7.72 6.01
CA TRP A 3 -6.40 -8.77 6.09
C TRP A 3 -5.94 -10.06 5.41
N GLY A 4 -6.52 -11.19 5.84
CA GLY A 4 -6.33 -12.49 5.19
C GLY A 4 -4.91 -13.04 5.32
N GLU A 5 -4.69 -14.19 4.69
CA GLU A 5 -3.43 -14.95 4.70
C GLU A 5 -3.10 -15.48 3.30
N GLY A 6 -1.86 -15.96 3.12
CA GLY A 6 -1.36 -16.47 1.83
C GLY A 6 -0.53 -15.43 1.05
N PRO A 7 -0.41 -15.57 -0.29
CA PRO A 7 0.45 -14.70 -1.08
C PRO A 7 0.08 -13.22 -0.96
N THR A 8 1.07 -12.36 -0.76
CA THR A 8 0.85 -10.93 -0.48
C THR A 8 0.42 -10.16 -1.73
N VAL A 9 -0.59 -9.30 -1.56
CA VAL A 9 -0.95 -8.21 -2.47
C VAL A 9 -0.97 -6.88 -1.71
N VAL A 10 -0.28 -5.88 -2.24
CA VAL A 10 -0.24 -4.52 -1.72
C VAL A 10 -1.14 -3.63 -2.58
N LEU A 11 -2.00 -2.85 -1.95
CA LEU A 11 -2.93 -1.93 -2.59
C LEU A 11 -2.54 -0.48 -2.27
N LEU A 12 -2.28 0.30 -3.33
CA LEU A 12 -1.87 1.71 -3.26
C LEU A 12 -2.99 2.60 -3.83
N HIS A 13 -3.53 3.50 -3.01
CA HIS A 13 -4.65 4.34 -3.39
C HIS A 13 -4.21 5.56 -4.24
N GLY A 14 -5.14 6.19 -4.97
CA GLY A 14 -4.89 7.45 -5.68
C GLY A 14 -4.76 8.68 -4.78
N GLY A 15 -4.40 9.84 -5.34
CA GLY A 15 -4.16 11.07 -4.59
C GLY A 15 -5.36 11.56 -3.78
N SER A 16 -5.08 12.34 -2.72
CA SER A 16 -6.09 12.92 -1.80
C SER A 16 -7.01 11.90 -1.10
N GLY A 17 -6.64 10.62 -1.13
CA GLY A 17 -7.43 9.52 -0.58
C GLY A 17 -6.77 8.81 0.61
N SER A 18 -7.23 7.59 0.85
CA SER A 18 -6.69 6.63 1.82
C SER A 18 -6.95 5.21 1.33
N TRP A 19 -6.54 4.22 2.12
CA TRP A 19 -6.81 2.80 1.95
C TRP A 19 -8.29 2.50 1.71
N THR A 20 -9.19 3.39 2.13
CA THR A 20 -10.64 3.25 1.97
C THR A 20 -11.09 3.21 0.51
N HIS A 21 -10.27 3.68 -0.44
CA HIS A 21 -10.51 3.44 -1.87
C HIS A 21 -10.64 1.94 -2.21
N TRP A 22 -10.10 1.06 -1.37
CA TRP A 22 -10.11 -0.38 -1.56
C TRP A 22 -11.18 -1.13 -0.75
N ILE A 23 -12.07 -0.46 0.01
CA ILE A 23 -13.01 -1.15 0.91
C ILE A 23 -13.88 -2.22 0.23
N ARG A 24 -14.24 -2.00 -1.04
CA ARG A 24 -15.06 -2.94 -1.82
C ARG A 24 -14.26 -4.08 -2.45
N VAL A 25 -12.94 -3.92 -2.56
CA VAL A 25 -12.02 -4.88 -3.18
C VAL A 25 -11.42 -5.82 -2.15
N VAL A 26 -11.07 -5.30 -0.96
CA VAL A 26 -10.41 -6.03 0.12
C VAL A 26 -11.12 -7.34 0.48
N PRO A 27 -12.46 -7.40 0.70
CA PRO A 27 -13.11 -8.66 1.09
C PRO A 27 -12.97 -9.77 0.03
N GLY A 28 -12.96 -9.41 -1.26
CA GLY A 28 -12.82 -10.36 -2.35
C GLY A 28 -11.41 -10.97 -2.42
N LEU A 29 -10.39 -10.13 -2.27
CA LEU A 29 -8.98 -10.55 -2.29
C LEU A 29 -8.58 -11.32 -1.03
N ALA A 30 -9.07 -10.90 0.13
CA ALA A 30 -8.69 -11.48 1.43
C ALA A 30 -9.11 -12.95 1.61
N ARG A 31 -9.97 -13.49 0.73
CA ARG A 31 -10.37 -14.91 0.74
C ARG A 31 -9.24 -15.89 0.41
N GLY A 32 -8.13 -15.44 -0.18
CA GLY A 32 -6.99 -16.31 -0.52
C GLY A 32 -5.66 -15.57 -0.70
N ARG A 33 -5.59 -14.32 -0.24
CA ARG A 33 -4.40 -13.47 -0.29
C ARG A 33 -4.27 -12.74 1.03
N ARG A 34 -3.03 -12.51 1.44
CA ARG A 34 -2.71 -11.50 2.44
C ARG A 34 -2.78 -10.13 1.77
N VAL A 35 -3.75 -9.32 2.14
CA VAL A 35 -3.99 -7.99 1.56
C VAL A 35 -3.42 -6.92 2.48
N LEU A 36 -2.50 -6.11 1.96
CA LEU A 36 -1.97 -4.92 2.62
C LEU A 36 -2.47 -3.69 1.88
N ALA A 37 -3.41 -2.93 2.47
CA ALA A 37 -3.81 -1.63 1.91
C ALA A 37 -3.08 -0.51 2.67
N ALA A 38 -2.22 0.22 1.97
CA ALA A 38 -1.41 1.28 2.54
C ALA A 38 -2.09 2.64 2.38
N ASP A 39 -1.89 3.53 3.36
CA ASP A 39 -2.04 4.97 3.16
C ASP A 39 -0.70 5.52 2.66
N LEU A 40 -0.70 6.22 1.54
CA LEU A 40 0.53 6.79 0.97
C LEU A 40 1.07 7.93 1.84
N PRO A 41 2.39 8.22 1.84
CA PRO A 41 2.96 9.23 2.72
C PRO A 41 2.28 10.59 2.57
N GLY A 42 1.88 11.20 3.69
CA GLY A 42 1.15 12.46 3.75
C GLY A 42 -0.35 12.38 3.41
N LEU A 43 -0.90 11.17 3.27
CA LEU A 43 -2.31 10.93 2.98
C LEU A 43 -2.90 9.94 3.99
N GLY A 44 -4.23 9.97 4.16
CA GLY A 44 -4.92 9.11 5.12
C GLY A 44 -4.36 9.24 6.54
N ASP A 45 -4.03 8.10 7.16
CA ASP A 45 -3.42 8.05 8.50
C ASP A 45 -1.88 8.13 8.47
N SER A 46 -1.25 8.23 7.28
CA SER A 46 0.21 8.26 7.14
C SER A 46 0.77 9.64 7.45
N ALA A 47 1.91 9.67 8.15
CA ALA A 47 2.60 10.91 8.49
C ALA A 47 3.02 11.70 7.25
N MET A 48 3.10 13.03 7.39
CA MET A 48 3.64 13.90 6.35
C MET A 48 5.12 13.58 6.11
N PRO A 49 5.54 13.42 4.84
CA PRO A 49 6.96 13.28 4.51
C PRO A 49 7.72 14.56 4.84
N ALA A 50 9.04 14.46 4.99
CA ALA A 50 9.91 15.60 5.27
C ALA A 50 9.76 16.70 4.19
N PRO A 51 9.91 17.99 4.56
CA PRO A 51 9.89 19.09 3.59
C PRO A 51 10.86 18.85 2.43
N GLY A 52 10.44 19.21 1.21
CA GLY A 52 11.24 18.98 0.00
C GLY A 52 11.17 17.55 -0.55
N TYR A 53 10.17 16.76 -0.13
CA TYR A 53 9.95 15.43 -0.70
C TYR A 53 9.73 15.51 -2.22
N THR A 54 10.22 14.49 -2.89
CA THR A 54 10.08 14.27 -4.34
C THR A 54 9.31 12.98 -4.59
N ALA A 55 8.75 12.81 -5.79
CA ALA A 55 8.09 11.55 -6.16
C ALA A 55 8.99 10.32 -5.95
N PRO A 56 10.30 10.33 -6.32
CA PRO A 56 11.22 9.24 -5.98
C PRO A 56 11.34 8.98 -4.48
N SER A 57 11.45 10.02 -3.64
CA SER A 57 11.54 9.83 -2.19
C SER A 57 10.28 9.21 -1.59
N LEU A 58 9.10 9.55 -2.12
CA LEU A 58 7.83 8.93 -1.71
C LEU A 58 7.79 7.46 -2.14
N ALA A 59 8.20 7.15 -3.37
CA ALA A 59 8.27 5.78 -3.86
C ALA A 59 9.24 4.93 -3.02
N SER A 60 10.40 5.49 -2.63
CA SER A 60 11.33 4.81 -1.71
C SER A 60 10.72 4.56 -0.34
N ALA A 61 10.00 5.52 0.23
CA ALA A 61 9.31 5.34 1.50
C ALA A 61 8.25 4.23 1.43
N VAL A 62 7.48 4.17 0.34
CA VAL A 62 6.51 3.10 0.09
C VAL A 62 7.21 1.76 -0.05
N ALA A 63 8.29 1.66 -0.83
CA ALA A 63 9.05 0.43 -1.03
C ALA A 63 9.60 -0.11 0.30
N GLN A 64 10.21 0.75 1.12
CA GLN A 64 10.71 0.38 2.45
C GLN A 64 9.58 -0.10 3.37
N GLY A 65 8.41 0.55 3.32
CA GLY A 65 7.22 0.10 4.04
C GLY A 65 6.74 -1.29 3.59
N ILE A 66 6.77 -1.57 2.29
CA ILE A 66 6.42 -2.88 1.73
C ILE A 66 7.42 -3.95 2.20
N GLU A 67 8.72 -3.68 2.13
CA GLU A 67 9.77 -4.60 2.60
C GLU A 67 9.62 -4.93 4.08
N ALA A 68 9.34 -3.92 4.92
CA ALA A 68 9.17 -4.10 6.35
C ALA A 68 7.89 -4.89 6.71
N LEU A 69 6.81 -4.71 5.95
CA LEU A 69 5.49 -5.29 6.27
C LEU A 69 5.17 -6.58 5.52
N ALA A 70 5.90 -6.91 4.47
CA ALA A 70 5.78 -8.16 3.73
C ALA A 70 7.07 -8.98 3.74
N PRO A 71 7.63 -9.30 4.93
CA PRO A 71 8.80 -10.16 5.01
C PRO A 71 8.40 -11.58 4.60
N GLY A 72 9.03 -12.11 3.57
CA GLY A 72 8.80 -13.50 3.17
C GLY A 72 9.39 -13.83 1.80
N PRO A 73 9.70 -15.11 1.55
CA PRO A 73 10.13 -15.56 0.24
C PRO A 73 8.94 -15.54 -0.73
N GLY A 74 9.12 -14.95 -1.90
CA GLY A 74 8.17 -15.02 -3.00
C GLY A 74 7.71 -13.66 -3.55
N PRO A 75 7.03 -13.66 -4.70
CA PRO A 75 6.66 -12.42 -5.38
C PRO A 75 5.53 -11.69 -4.64
N ILE A 76 5.76 -10.42 -4.35
CA ILE A 76 4.74 -9.49 -3.91
C ILE A 76 4.04 -8.92 -5.15
N ARG A 77 2.70 -8.90 -5.14
CA ARG A 77 1.92 -8.19 -6.16
C ARG A 77 1.57 -6.80 -5.66
N VAL A 78 1.76 -5.78 -6.49
CA VAL A 78 1.38 -4.41 -6.17
C VAL A 78 0.29 -3.98 -7.14
N VAL A 79 -0.77 -3.38 -6.62
CA VAL A 79 -1.89 -2.82 -7.39
C VAL A 79 -2.03 -1.36 -6.99
N GLY A 80 -1.88 -0.47 -7.97
CA GLY A 80 -1.97 0.97 -7.80
C GLY A 80 -2.92 1.59 -8.79
N PHE A 81 -3.46 2.76 -8.47
CA PHE A 81 -4.16 3.62 -9.43
C PHE A 81 -3.84 5.09 -9.18
N SER A 82 -3.87 5.90 -10.25
CA SER A 82 -3.57 7.33 -10.18
C SER A 82 -2.21 7.56 -9.50
N PHE A 83 -2.15 8.37 -8.43
CA PHE A 83 -0.91 8.67 -7.69
C PHE A 83 -0.21 7.43 -7.11
N GLY A 84 -0.95 6.35 -6.85
CA GLY A 84 -0.38 5.10 -6.34
C GLY A 84 0.10 4.13 -7.42
N GLY A 85 -0.04 4.47 -8.71
CA GLY A 85 0.33 3.62 -9.86
C GLY A 85 1.51 4.14 -10.66
#